data_AF-A0A3M6WVE4-F1
#
_entry.id   AF-A0A3M6WVE4-F1
#
_cell.length_a   1.000
_cell.length_b   1.000
_cell.length_c   1.000
_cell.angle_alpha   90.00
_cell.angle_beta   90.00
_cell.angle_gamma   90.00
#
_symmetry.space_group_name_H-M   'P 1'
#
loop_
_entity.id
_entity.type
_entity.pdbx_description
1 polymer ?
#
loop_
_entity_poly.entity_id
_entity_poly.type
_entity_poly.pdbx_seq_one_letter_code
_entity_poly.pdbx_strand_id
1 'polypeptide(L)'
;MPLAWTKKDKSYTLFGTTLKMPQSNSGRPRVLLFDIGGVCVVSPFQAILDYEKSKGIPPGWVNHSISATNPNGAWQKIERGDILLDADFFREFKADLQDEKRWRTYYAKYLASKREEKISDAAEEAAYQVPPVPDIDSEWLYWEMMRIARQPDPHMYPALKRLRRAADQSDGKLIIAALSNTSIFPPGHPFNDEKTPDGRQNKELKSLFDVFVSSAHVGMRKPDEDIYWYAITRVHE
;
A
#
# COMPACT_ATOMS: atom_id res chain seq x y z
N MET A 1 -23.92 9.37 -6.65
CA MET A 1 -23.33 8.51 -5.61
C MET A 1 -23.45 9.20 -4.26
N PRO A 2 -23.81 8.52 -3.17
CA PRO A 2 -23.77 9.12 -1.85
C PRO A 2 -22.35 9.64 -1.57
N LEU A 3 -22.24 10.82 -0.97
CA LEU A 3 -20.96 11.31 -0.48
C LEU A 3 -20.40 10.28 0.50
N ALA A 4 -19.11 9.94 0.40
CA ALA A 4 -18.45 9.03 1.34
C ALA A 4 -18.57 9.48 2.80
N TRP A 5 -18.88 10.77 3.02
CA TRP A 5 -19.07 11.38 4.32
C TRP A 5 -20.27 12.34 4.33
N THR A 6 -21.11 12.21 5.37
CA THR A 6 -22.24 13.11 5.63
C THR A 6 -21.99 13.92 6.90
N LYS A 7 -21.78 15.24 6.71
CA LYS A 7 -21.62 16.20 7.81
C LYS A 7 -22.80 16.25 8.78
N LYS A 8 -24.01 15.99 8.27
CA LYS A 8 -25.28 16.20 8.98
C LYS A 8 -25.50 15.21 10.13
N ASP A 9 -25.09 13.97 9.95
CA ASP A 9 -25.30 12.87 10.89
C ASP A 9 -23.97 12.24 11.36
N LYS A 10 -22.83 12.81 10.95
CA LYS A 10 -21.47 12.31 11.22
C LYS A 10 -21.32 10.82 10.88
N SER A 11 -22.00 10.37 9.82
CA SER A 11 -21.82 9.02 9.32
C SER A 11 -20.86 9.01 8.11
N TYR A 12 -20.19 7.89 7.92
CA TYR A 12 -19.40 7.62 6.71
C TYR A 12 -19.64 6.19 6.26
N THR A 13 -19.76 5.99 4.96
CA THR A 13 -19.96 4.66 4.38
C THR A 13 -18.62 4.16 3.86
N LEU A 14 -18.09 3.14 4.53
CA LEU A 14 -16.87 2.45 4.12
C LEU A 14 -17.25 1.03 3.70
N PHE A 15 -16.96 0.66 2.45
CA PHE A 15 -17.27 -0.67 1.89
C PHE A 15 -18.73 -1.12 2.10
N GLY A 16 -19.70 -0.21 1.94
CA GLY A 16 -21.12 -0.50 2.12
C GLY A 16 -21.59 -0.55 3.58
N THR A 17 -20.68 -0.40 4.55
CA THR A 17 -21.01 -0.28 5.97
C THR A 17 -21.10 1.19 6.36
N THR A 18 -22.26 1.64 6.81
CA THR A 18 -22.43 2.98 7.39
C THR A 18 -21.97 2.96 8.84
N LEU A 19 -20.84 3.59 9.10
CA LEU A 19 -20.29 3.77 10.43
C LEU A 19 -20.78 5.11 10.97
N LYS A 20 -21.40 5.09 12.15
CA LYS A 20 -21.65 6.31 12.92
C LYS A 20 -20.38 6.65 13.67
N MET A 21 -19.83 7.84 13.44
CA MET A 21 -18.74 8.31 14.29
C MET A 21 -19.22 8.33 15.74
N PRO A 22 -18.40 7.85 16.69
CA PRO A 22 -18.72 7.97 18.11
C PRO A 22 -19.05 9.44 18.44
N GLN A 23 -19.98 9.65 19.38
CA GLN A 23 -20.27 11.00 19.85
C GLN A 23 -18.95 11.67 20.24
N SER A 24 -18.74 12.90 19.76
CA SER A 24 -17.45 13.56 19.89
C SER A 24 -17.08 13.63 21.35
N ASN A 25 -16.09 12.86 21.75
CA ASN A 25 -15.28 13.24 22.89
C ASN A 25 -14.75 14.65 22.54
N SER A 26 -15.00 15.64 23.39
CA SER A 26 -14.80 17.06 23.08
C SER A 26 -13.34 17.45 22.82
N GLY A 27 -12.40 16.52 23.04
CA GLY A 27 -10.99 16.68 22.75
C GLY A 27 -10.65 16.48 21.26
N ARG A 28 -9.77 17.33 20.74
CA ARG A 28 -9.09 17.06 19.47
C ARG A 28 -8.22 15.81 19.60
N PRO A 29 -8.02 15.02 18.52
CA PRO A 29 -7.10 13.89 18.56
C PRO A 29 -5.70 14.37 18.95
N ARG A 30 -5.03 13.61 19.84
CA ARG A 30 -3.65 13.88 20.25
C ARG A 30 -2.63 13.35 19.25
N VAL A 31 -2.98 12.30 18.51
CA VAL A 31 -2.11 11.64 17.53
C VAL A 31 -2.87 11.50 16.23
N LEU A 32 -2.23 11.85 15.11
CA LEU A 32 -2.67 11.51 13.77
C LEU A 32 -1.65 10.55 13.17
N LEU A 33 -2.06 9.31 12.93
CA LEU A 33 -1.22 8.26 12.37
C LEU A 33 -1.54 8.09 10.87
N PHE A 34 -0.55 8.32 10.02
CA PHE A 34 -0.68 8.28 8.56
C PHE A 34 -0.05 7.02 7.97
N ASP A 35 -0.71 6.44 6.97
CA ASP A 35 0.02 5.66 5.96
C ASP A 35 0.74 6.61 4.99
N ILE A 36 1.68 6.08 4.22
CA ILE A 36 2.46 6.87 3.26
C ILE A 36 1.98 6.61 1.83
N GLY A 37 2.18 5.38 1.32
CA GLY A 37 1.82 5.00 -0.04
C GLY A 37 0.31 5.09 -0.28
N GLY A 38 -0.12 5.91 -1.24
CA GLY A 38 -1.55 6.13 -1.53
C GLY A 38 -2.27 7.07 -0.57
N VAL A 39 -1.55 7.67 0.39
CA VAL A 39 -2.07 8.68 1.30
C VAL A 39 -1.26 9.97 1.20
N CYS A 40 0.01 9.97 1.64
CA CYS A 40 0.87 11.15 1.56
C CYS A 40 1.57 11.30 0.20
N VAL A 41 1.74 10.18 -0.50
CA VAL A 41 2.29 10.08 -1.85
C VAL A 41 1.34 9.27 -2.72
N VAL A 42 1.49 9.37 -4.05
CA VAL A 42 0.68 8.60 -5.00
C VAL A 42 0.79 7.10 -4.71
N SER A 43 -0.32 6.37 -4.90
CA SER A 43 -0.37 4.94 -4.64
C SER A 43 0.54 4.14 -5.59
N PRO A 44 1.42 3.26 -5.08
CA PRO A 44 2.19 2.36 -5.93
C PRO A 44 1.28 1.40 -6.74
N PHE A 45 0.08 1.09 -6.25
CA PHE A 45 -0.85 0.20 -6.95
C PHE A 45 -1.40 0.80 -8.25
N GLN A 46 -1.26 2.11 -8.47
CA GLN A 46 -1.57 2.71 -9.77
C GLN A 46 -0.63 2.17 -10.85
N ALA A 47 0.67 1.99 -10.55
CA ALA A 47 1.64 1.41 -11.47
C ALA A 47 1.29 -0.04 -11.86
N ILE A 48 0.81 -0.83 -10.90
CA ILE A 48 0.30 -2.19 -11.17
C ILE A 48 -0.84 -2.14 -12.17
N LEU A 49 -1.84 -1.30 -11.90
CA LEU A 49 -3.03 -1.20 -12.74
C LEU A 49 -2.68 -0.77 -14.17
N ASP A 50 -1.77 0.20 -14.31
CA ASP A 50 -1.36 0.71 -15.62
C ASP A 50 -0.51 -0.33 -16.37
N TYR A 51 0.36 -1.06 -15.67
CA TYR A 51 1.12 -2.17 -16.24
C TYR A 51 0.20 -3.28 -16.75
N GLU A 52 -0.73 -3.75 -15.92
CA GLU A 52 -1.68 -4.81 -16.27
C GLU A 52 -2.48 -4.42 -17.51
N LYS A 53 -3.03 -3.20 -17.55
CA LYS A 53 -3.74 -2.67 -18.73
C LYS A 53 -2.86 -2.64 -19.97
N SER A 54 -1.62 -2.16 -19.85
CA SER A 54 -0.70 -2.05 -20.99
C SER A 54 -0.33 -3.41 -21.61
N LYS A 55 -0.43 -4.48 -20.81
CA LYS A 55 -0.11 -5.86 -21.21
C LYS A 55 -1.35 -6.70 -21.52
N GLY A 56 -2.55 -6.13 -21.44
CA GLY A 56 -3.81 -6.88 -21.61
C GLY A 56 -4.04 -7.91 -20.50
N ILE A 57 -3.41 -7.74 -19.34
CA ILE A 57 -3.62 -8.59 -18.17
C ILE A 57 -4.93 -8.14 -17.49
N PRO A 58 -5.86 -9.06 -17.19
CA PRO A 58 -7.01 -8.79 -16.34
C PRO A 58 -6.60 -8.01 -15.06
N PRO A 59 -7.23 -6.86 -14.78
CA PRO A 59 -6.83 -6.01 -13.67
C PRO A 59 -6.97 -6.66 -12.29
N GLY A 60 -5.90 -6.56 -11.48
CA GLY A 60 -5.83 -7.05 -10.12
C GLY A 60 -5.10 -8.37 -9.94
N TRP A 61 -4.52 -8.96 -10.99
CA TRP A 61 -3.75 -10.20 -10.91
C TRP A 61 -2.55 -10.09 -9.96
N VAL A 62 -1.77 -9.00 -10.05
CA VAL A 62 -0.59 -8.79 -9.19
C VAL A 62 -1.01 -8.66 -7.73
N ASN A 63 -2.02 -7.84 -7.45
CA ASN A 63 -2.54 -7.64 -6.08
C ASN A 63 -3.16 -8.93 -5.52
N HIS A 64 -3.86 -9.70 -6.36
CA HIS A 64 -4.38 -11.01 -5.98
C HIS A 64 -3.26 -11.97 -5.57
N SER A 65 -2.19 -12.02 -6.38
CA SER A 65 -1.04 -12.89 -6.12
C SER A 65 -0.30 -12.52 -4.85
N ILE A 66 0.00 -11.22 -4.65
CA ILE A 66 0.59 -10.68 -3.41
C ILE A 66 -0.27 -11.05 -2.20
N SER A 67 -1.59 -10.92 -2.29
CA SER A 67 -2.49 -11.21 -1.18
C SER A 67 -2.54 -12.72 -0.88
N ALA A 68 -2.55 -13.54 -1.91
CA ALA A 68 -2.69 -15.00 -1.80
C ALA A 68 -1.39 -15.70 -1.32
N THR A 69 -0.22 -15.06 -1.42
CA THR A 69 1.03 -15.58 -0.82
C THR A 69 1.25 -15.12 0.62
N ASN A 70 0.40 -14.27 1.19
CA ASN A 70 0.47 -13.88 2.59
C ASN A 70 0.38 -15.12 3.52
N PRO A 71 1.21 -15.25 4.57
CA PRO A 71 2.22 -14.30 5.05
C PRO A 71 3.64 -14.49 4.50
N ASN A 72 3.86 -15.48 3.63
CA ASN A 72 5.19 -15.97 3.29
C ASN A 72 5.67 -15.59 1.87
N GLY A 73 4.90 -14.80 1.13
CA GLY A 73 5.28 -14.30 -0.18
C GLY A 73 6.47 -13.36 -0.13
N ALA A 74 7.16 -13.23 -1.26
CA ALA A 74 8.32 -12.35 -1.41
C ALA A 74 7.98 -10.91 -1.00
N TRP A 75 6.78 -10.44 -1.36
CA TRP A 75 6.28 -9.10 -1.02
C TRP A 75 6.13 -8.89 0.49
N GLN A 76 5.63 -9.89 1.22
CA GLN A 76 5.50 -9.80 2.67
C GLN A 76 6.86 -9.85 3.36
N LYS A 77 7.77 -10.70 2.87
CA LYS A 77 9.14 -10.81 3.40
C LYS A 77 9.91 -9.49 3.27
N ILE A 78 9.89 -8.86 2.08
CA ILE A 78 10.55 -7.56 1.89
C ILE A 78 9.90 -6.45 2.74
N GLU A 79 8.57 -6.48 2.92
CA GLU A 79 7.88 -5.50 3.77
C GLU A 79 8.17 -5.69 5.26
N ARG A 80 8.54 -6.89 5.70
CA ARG A 80 9.04 -7.14 7.07
C ARG A 80 10.55 -6.94 7.20
N GLY A 81 11.29 -6.83 6.10
CA GLY A 81 12.75 -6.78 6.12
C GLY A 81 13.40 -8.16 6.35
N ASP A 82 12.65 -9.26 6.13
CA ASP A 82 13.16 -10.63 6.26
C ASP A 82 14.19 -10.98 5.17
N ILE A 83 14.11 -10.30 4.02
CA ILE A 83 14.98 -10.48 2.84
C ILE A 83 15.42 -9.11 2.30
N LEU A 84 16.53 -9.11 1.57
CA LEU A 84 17.07 -7.93 0.90
C LEU A 84 16.30 -7.61 -0.39
N LEU A 85 16.29 -6.33 -0.77
CA LEU A 85 15.81 -5.90 -2.07
C LEU A 85 16.91 -6.06 -3.12
N ASP A 86 17.01 -7.25 -3.68
CA ASP A 86 18.03 -7.61 -4.68
C ASP A 86 17.47 -8.58 -5.74
N ALA A 87 18.36 -9.18 -6.53
CA ALA A 87 18.00 -10.13 -7.58
C ALA A 87 17.28 -11.38 -7.05
N ASP A 88 17.57 -11.82 -5.81
CA ASP A 88 16.89 -12.97 -5.22
C ASP A 88 15.44 -12.63 -4.86
N PHE A 89 15.19 -11.42 -4.33
CA PHE A 89 13.82 -10.93 -4.17
C PHE A 89 13.06 -10.90 -5.49
N PHE A 90 13.65 -10.35 -6.57
CA PHE A 90 12.95 -10.25 -7.86
C PHE A 90 12.65 -11.63 -8.46
N ARG A 91 13.53 -12.61 -8.26
CA ARG A 91 13.29 -14.01 -8.62
C ARG A 91 12.13 -14.61 -7.82
N GLU A 92 12.13 -14.47 -6.50
CA GLU A 92 11.03 -14.96 -5.65
C GLU A 92 9.70 -14.28 -5.98
N PHE A 93 9.70 -12.96 -6.16
CA PHE A 93 8.50 -12.22 -6.51
C PHE A 93 7.96 -12.62 -7.89
N LYS A 94 8.85 -12.86 -8.87
CA LYS A 94 8.43 -13.40 -10.17
C LYS A 94 7.81 -14.79 -10.02
N ALA A 95 8.39 -15.66 -9.20
CA ALA A 95 7.82 -16.99 -8.95
C ALA A 95 6.42 -16.92 -8.32
N ASP A 96 6.21 -16.01 -7.35
CA ASP A 96 4.89 -15.76 -6.74
C ASP A 96 3.83 -15.34 -7.78
N LEU A 97 4.24 -14.62 -8.83
CA LEU A 97 3.38 -14.13 -9.92
C LEU A 97 3.17 -15.16 -11.05
N GLN A 98 3.92 -16.28 -11.05
CA GLN A 98 3.90 -17.28 -12.12
C GLN A 98 3.12 -18.56 -11.76
N ASP A 99 2.42 -18.58 -10.62
CA ASP A 99 1.63 -19.73 -10.16
C ASP A 99 0.43 -20.01 -11.09
N GLU A 100 0.55 -21.08 -11.87
CA GLU A 100 -0.47 -21.48 -12.87
C GLU A 100 -1.84 -21.78 -12.24
N LYS A 101 -1.87 -22.46 -11.10
CA LYS A 101 -3.12 -22.83 -10.44
C LYS A 101 -3.87 -21.60 -9.96
N ARG A 102 -3.13 -20.65 -9.36
CA ARG A 102 -3.65 -19.37 -8.91
C ARG A 102 -4.15 -18.54 -10.09
N TRP A 103 -3.39 -18.51 -11.19
CA TRP A 103 -3.78 -17.81 -12.41
C TRP A 103 -5.10 -18.32 -12.96
N ARG A 104 -5.24 -19.64 -13.15
CA ARG A 104 -6.48 -20.27 -13.61
C ARG A 104 -7.67 -19.93 -12.71
N THR A 105 -7.46 -19.97 -11.40
CA THR A 105 -8.51 -19.65 -10.41
C THR A 105 -8.94 -18.19 -10.49
N TYR A 106 -7.96 -17.28 -10.57
CA TYR A 106 -8.21 -15.85 -10.69
C TYR A 106 -8.91 -15.51 -12.01
N TYR A 107 -8.44 -16.06 -13.13
CA TYR A 107 -8.99 -15.81 -14.45
C TYR A 107 -10.44 -16.29 -14.58
N ALA A 108 -10.76 -17.48 -14.06
CA ALA A 108 -12.13 -18.00 -14.03
C ALA A 108 -13.08 -17.06 -13.24
N LYS A 109 -12.65 -16.56 -12.08
CA LYS A 109 -13.42 -15.60 -11.27
C LYS A 109 -13.58 -14.26 -12.00
N TYR A 110 -12.52 -13.79 -12.66
CA TYR A 110 -12.56 -12.57 -13.46
C TYR A 110 -13.60 -12.68 -14.59
N LEU A 111 -13.61 -13.79 -15.34
CA LEU A 111 -14.59 -14.03 -16.41
C LEU A 111 -16.02 -14.11 -15.88
N ALA A 112 -16.27 -14.87 -14.82
CA ALA A 112 -17.59 -14.95 -14.19
C ALA A 112 -18.10 -13.57 -13.78
N SER A 113 -17.25 -12.75 -13.16
CA SER A 113 -17.59 -11.37 -12.79
C SER A 113 -17.84 -10.47 -13.99
N LYS A 114 -17.11 -10.66 -15.10
CA LYS A 114 -17.25 -9.86 -16.32
C LYS A 114 -18.52 -10.18 -17.11
N ARG A 115 -19.02 -11.41 -16.99
CA ARG A 115 -20.18 -11.94 -17.73
C ARG A 115 -21.47 -12.00 -16.88
N GLU A 116 -21.40 -11.69 -15.59
CA GLU A 116 -22.50 -11.84 -14.64
C GLU A 116 -23.02 -13.29 -14.54
N GLU A 117 -22.11 -14.27 -14.69
CA GLU A 117 -22.40 -15.70 -14.69
C GLU A 117 -21.94 -16.39 -13.40
N LYS A 118 -22.45 -17.60 -13.15
CA LYS A 118 -21.99 -18.41 -12.01
C LYS A 118 -20.56 -18.88 -12.25
N ILE A 119 -19.76 -18.92 -11.18
CA ILE A 119 -18.37 -19.39 -11.22
C ILE A 119 -18.29 -20.83 -11.73
N SER A 120 -19.28 -21.68 -11.48
CA SER A 120 -19.36 -23.05 -11.99
C SER A 120 -19.31 -23.11 -13.51
N ASP A 121 -20.04 -22.20 -14.16
CA ASP A 121 -20.26 -22.20 -15.61
C ASP A 121 -19.01 -21.61 -16.32
N ALA A 122 -18.40 -20.59 -15.72
CA ALA A 122 -17.13 -20.03 -16.18
C ALA A 122 -15.91 -20.96 -15.92
N ALA A 123 -15.96 -21.82 -14.89
CA ALA A 123 -14.86 -22.73 -14.55
C ALA A 123 -14.68 -23.86 -15.59
N GLU A 124 -15.77 -24.30 -16.22
CA GLU A 124 -15.75 -25.33 -17.26
C GLU A 124 -15.12 -24.81 -18.57
N GLU A 125 -15.40 -23.56 -18.95
CA GLU A 125 -14.79 -22.90 -20.12
C GLU A 125 -13.32 -22.49 -19.84
N ALA A 126 -13.04 -21.98 -18.65
CA ALA A 126 -11.68 -21.66 -18.20
C ALA A 126 -10.77 -22.91 -18.16
N ALA A 127 -11.33 -24.12 -17.97
CA ALA A 127 -10.55 -25.35 -18.04
C ALA A 127 -9.91 -25.57 -19.42
N TYR A 128 -10.51 -25.05 -20.51
CA TYR A 128 -10.04 -25.23 -21.88
C TYR A 128 -9.46 -23.96 -22.53
N GLN A 129 -9.77 -22.76 -22.04
CA GLN A 129 -9.40 -21.49 -22.70
C GLN A 129 -8.63 -20.49 -21.83
N VAL A 130 -8.13 -20.86 -20.64
CA VAL A 130 -7.29 -19.93 -19.85
C VAL A 130 -6.01 -19.61 -20.63
N PRO A 131 -5.71 -18.32 -20.90
CA PRO A 131 -4.45 -17.92 -21.52
C PRO A 131 -3.26 -18.31 -20.62
N PRO A 132 -2.04 -18.41 -21.16
CA PRO A 132 -0.86 -18.67 -20.34
C PRO A 132 -0.71 -17.62 -19.22
N VAL A 133 -0.05 -18.02 -18.14
CA VAL A 133 0.26 -17.10 -17.03
C VAL A 133 1.04 -15.90 -17.60
N PRO A 134 0.64 -14.65 -17.30
CA PRO A 134 1.34 -13.48 -17.81
C PRO A 134 2.81 -13.47 -17.36
N ASP A 135 3.72 -13.25 -18.31
CA ASP A 135 5.12 -13.00 -17.99
C ASP A 135 5.29 -11.54 -17.54
N ILE A 136 5.29 -11.36 -16.22
CA ILE A 136 5.46 -10.04 -15.60
C ILE A 136 6.95 -9.76 -15.40
N ASP A 137 7.38 -8.60 -15.85
CA ASP A 137 8.67 -8.01 -15.48
C ASP A 137 8.58 -7.47 -14.05
N SER A 138 8.86 -8.35 -13.09
CA SER A 138 8.70 -8.06 -11.65
C SER A 138 9.63 -6.96 -11.17
N GLU A 139 10.85 -6.89 -11.71
CA GLU A 139 11.84 -5.89 -11.35
C GLU A 139 11.45 -4.51 -11.88
N TRP A 140 11.16 -4.40 -13.18
CA TRP A 140 10.68 -3.14 -13.74
C TRP A 140 9.42 -2.65 -13.03
N LEU A 141 8.46 -3.54 -12.80
CA LEU A 141 7.20 -3.19 -12.16
C LEU A 141 7.42 -2.67 -10.74
N TYR A 142 8.28 -3.35 -9.98
CA TYR A 142 8.63 -2.90 -8.63
C TYR A 142 9.25 -1.50 -8.63
N TRP A 143 10.23 -1.25 -9.49
CA TRP A 143 10.88 0.06 -9.53
C TRP A 143 9.93 1.15 -10.02
N GLU A 144 9.03 0.84 -10.95
CA GLU A 144 8.00 1.77 -11.40
C GLU A 144 7.00 2.12 -10.28
N MET A 145 6.58 1.12 -9.49
CA MET A 145 5.80 1.36 -8.27
C MET A 145 6.53 2.29 -7.30
N MET A 146 7.82 2.05 -7.08
CA MET A 146 8.63 2.88 -6.19
C MET A 146 8.80 4.30 -6.73
N ARG A 147 8.95 4.49 -8.04
CA ARG A 147 9.06 5.79 -8.69
C ARG A 147 7.77 6.61 -8.53
N ILE A 148 6.61 6.01 -8.81
CA ILE A 148 5.31 6.67 -8.64
C ILE A 148 5.10 7.07 -7.16
N ALA A 149 5.43 6.17 -6.23
CA ALA A 149 5.28 6.42 -4.79
C ALA A 149 6.28 7.45 -4.21
N ARG A 150 7.02 8.20 -5.02
CA ARG A 150 7.75 9.40 -4.58
C ARG A 150 7.04 10.71 -4.92
N GLN A 151 6.02 10.66 -5.76
CA GLN A 151 5.24 11.84 -6.10
C GLN A 151 4.33 12.22 -4.93
N PRO A 152 4.43 13.44 -4.38
CA PRO A 152 3.55 13.88 -3.32
C PRO A 152 2.09 13.88 -3.76
N ASP A 153 1.18 13.46 -2.88
CA ASP A 153 -0.24 13.55 -3.17
C ASP A 153 -0.68 15.03 -3.24
N PRO A 154 -1.39 15.46 -4.30
CA PRO A 154 -1.71 16.88 -4.51
C PRO A 154 -2.64 17.49 -3.45
N HIS A 155 -3.33 16.66 -2.66
CA HIS A 155 -4.28 17.12 -1.64
C HIS A 155 -3.77 16.87 -0.23
N MET A 156 -3.28 15.65 0.03
CA MET A 156 -2.85 15.22 1.35
C MET A 156 -1.49 15.81 1.72
N TYR A 157 -0.54 15.94 0.79
CA TYR A 157 0.77 16.50 1.11
C TYR A 157 0.69 17.96 1.58
N PRO A 158 -0.07 18.87 0.92
CA PRO A 158 -0.31 20.21 1.46
C PRO A 158 -1.06 20.19 2.80
N ALA A 159 -1.98 19.24 3.02
CA ALA A 159 -2.68 19.10 4.30
C ALA A 159 -1.74 18.66 5.43
N LEU A 160 -0.87 17.69 5.17
CA LEU A 160 0.16 17.22 6.10
C LEU A 160 1.10 18.37 6.50
N LYS A 161 1.53 19.22 5.58
CA LYS A 161 2.32 20.42 5.91
C LYS A 161 1.57 21.38 6.84
N ARG A 162 0.26 21.56 6.65
CA ARG A 162 -0.55 22.37 7.58
C ARG A 162 -0.67 21.73 8.96
N LEU A 163 -0.83 20.41 9.01
CA LEU A 163 -0.89 19.66 10.27
C LEU A 163 0.44 19.71 11.02
N ARG A 164 1.58 19.57 10.33
CA ARG A 164 2.92 19.76 10.90
C ARG A 164 3.05 21.13 11.56
N ARG A 165 2.70 22.21 10.85
CA ARG A 165 2.73 23.57 11.43
C ARG A 165 1.81 23.71 12.65
N ALA A 166 0.64 23.08 12.63
CA ALA A 166 -0.27 23.09 13.78
C ALA A 166 0.31 22.29 14.95
N ALA A 167 0.99 21.17 14.70
CA ALA A 167 1.68 20.38 15.71
C ALA A 167 2.84 21.16 16.34
N ASP A 168 3.64 21.88 15.54
CA ASP A 168 4.73 22.74 16.03
C ASP A 168 4.22 23.86 16.96
N GLN A 169 3.01 24.38 16.69
CA GLN A 169 2.35 25.40 17.52
C GLN A 169 1.58 24.81 18.71
N SER A 170 1.50 23.48 18.82
CA SER A 170 0.64 22.81 19.79
C SER A 170 1.28 22.58 21.16
N ASP A 171 2.60 22.81 21.29
CA ASP A 171 3.36 22.51 22.50
C ASP A 171 3.18 21.04 22.94
N GLY A 172 3.39 20.12 21.99
CA GLY A 172 3.28 18.67 22.20
C GLY A 172 1.84 18.12 22.33
N LYS A 173 0.81 18.95 22.14
CA LYS A 173 -0.60 18.49 22.23
C LYS A 173 -1.07 17.72 20.99
N LEU A 174 -0.37 17.86 19.86
CA LEU A 174 -0.62 17.13 18.62
C LEU A 174 0.69 16.48 18.13
N ILE A 175 0.64 15.17 17.91
CA ILE A 175 1.72 14.36 17.34
C ILE A 175 1.30 13.91 15.93
N ILE A 176 2.19 14.09 14.97
CA ILE A 176 2.04 13.63 13.59
C ILE A 176 2.94 12.42 13.40
N ALA A 177 2.35 11.24 13.26
CA ALA A 177 3.08 9.99 13.14
C ALA A 177 2.80 9.30 11.81
N ALA A 178 3.74 8.47 11.35
CA ALA A 178 3.58 7.62 10.18
C ALA A 178 3.78 6.14 10.54
N LEU A 179 3.01 5.27 9.91
CA LEU A 179 3.14 3.82 9.96
C LEU A 179 2.89 3.25 8.57
N SER A 180 3.95 2.77 7.91
CA SER A 180 3.85 2.30 6.53
C SER A 180 4.53 0.95 6.32
N ASN A 181 3.92 0.15 5.44
CA ASN A 181 4.58 -1.02 4.89
C ASN A 181 5.58 -0.52 3.84
N THR A 182 6.85 -0.85 4.03
CA THR A 182 7.99 -0.29 3.30
C THR A 182 9.00 -1.38 3.00
N SER A 183 9.90 -1.14 2.06
CA SER A 183 11.09 -1.96 1.81
C SER A 183 12.37 -1.18 2.16
N ILE A 184 13.45 -1.89 2.44
CA ILE A 184 14.78 -1.31 2.62
C ILE A 184 15.47 -1.27 1.24
N PHE A 185 15.74 -0.07 0.73
CA PHE A 185 16.48 0.07 -0.53
C PHE A 185 17.97 -0.28 -0.35
N PRO A 186 18.63 -0.81 -1.40
CA PRO A 186 20.07 -1.03 -1.39
C PRO A 186 20.86 0.21 -0.94
N PRO A 187 22.00 0.03 -0.25
CA PRO A 187 22.88 1.14 0.09
C PRO A 187 23.25 1.97 -1.14
N GLY A 188 23.15 3.29 -1.03
CA GLY A 188 23.47 4.21 -2.14
C GLY A 188 22.40 4.32 -3.23
N HIS A 189 21.24 3.68 -3.09
CA HIS A 189 20.16 3.81 -4.06
C HIS A 189 19.68 5.28 -4.16
N PRO A 190 19.43 5.84 -5.37
CA PRO A 190 19.04 7.23 -5.58
C PRO A 190 17.89 7.72 -4.70
N PHE A 191 16.87 6.89 -4.47
CA PHE A 191 15.71 7.25 -3.63
C PHE A 191 16.02 7.49 -2.15
N ASN A 192 17.21 7.09 -1.68
CA ASN A 192 17.73 7.39 -0.34
C ASN A 192 18.91 8.36 -0.36
N ASP A 193 19.41 8.76 -1.53
CA ASP A 193 20.50 9.73 -1.65
C ASP A 193 19.95 11.16 -1.67
N GLU A 194 20.19 11.92 -0.61
CA GLU A 194 19.78 13.32 -0.46
C GLU A 194 20.40 14.27 -1.52
N LYS A 195 21.37 13.81 -2.31
CA LYS A 195 21.89 14.56 -3.47
C LYS A 195 20.94 14.48 -4.67
N THR A 196 20.02 13.53 -4.71
CA THR A 196 19.03 13.38 -5.78
C THR A 196 17.72 14.12 -5.45
N PRO A 197 16.92 14.50 -6.45
CA PRO A 197 15.59 15.08 -6.20
C PRO A 197 14.69 14.18 -5.36
N ASP A 198 14.65 12.89 -5.65
CA ASP A 198 13.78 11.94 -4.95
C ASP A 198 14.22 11.70 -3.50
N GLY A 199 15.53 11.60 -3.25
CA GLY A 199 16.05 11.47 -1.89
C GLY A 199 15.78 12.71 -1.04
N ARG A 200 15.88 13.92 -1.61
CA ARG A 200 15.47 15.16 -0.92
C ARG A 200 13.98 15.16 -0.59
N GLN A 201 13.14 14.77 -1.54
CA GLN A 201 11.69 14.70 -1.35
C GLN A 201 11.31 13.67 -0.27
N ASN A 202 11.99 12.52 -0.23
CA ASN A 202 11.81 11.51 0.80
C ASN A 202 12.22 12.03 2.20
N LYS A 203 13.37 12.72 2.28
CA LYS A 203 13.82 13.38 3.52
C LYS A 203 12.81 14.43 4.00
N GLU A 204 12.35 15.30 3.10
CA GLU A 204 11.37 16.35 3.42
C GLU A 204 10.08 15.71 3.95
N LEU A 205 9.55 14.70 3.27
CA LEU A 205 8.36 13.98 3.70
C LEU A 205 8.53 13.40 5.11
N LYS A 206 9.64 12.69 5.38
CA LYS A 206 9.90 12.10 6.70
C LYS A 206 10.02 13.16 7.79
N SER A 207 10.54 14.34 7.48
CA SER A 207 10.66 15.46 8.45
C SER A 207 9.30 16.05 8.89
N LEU A 208 8.20 15.70 8.22
CA LEU A 208 6.86 16.12 8.61
C LEU A 208 6.27 15.28 9.76
N PHE A 209 6.96 14.22 10.19
CA PHE A 209 6.48 13.32 11.23
C PHE A 209 7.39 13.39 12.46
N ASP A 210 6.79 13.44 13.65
CA ASP A 210 7.51 13.29 14.93
C ASP A 210 8.00 11.84 15.08
N VAL A 211 7.20 10.88 14.61
CA VAL A 211 7.51 9.45 14.64
C VAL A 211 7.24 8.85 13.26
N PHE A 212 8.21 8.12 12.71
CA PHE A 212 8.07 7.41 11.44
C PHE A 212 8.41 5.92 11.63
N VAL A 213 7.38 5.07 11.63
CA VAL A 213 7.54 3.61 11.72
C VAL A 213 7.55 3.01 10.31
N SER A 214 8.69 2.42 9.96
CA SER A 214 8.91 1.68 8.72
C SER A 214 8.90 0.19 9.03
N SER A 215 7.94 -0.54 8.46
CA SER A 215 7.71 -1.97 8.71
C SER A 215 8.98 -2.82 8.58
N ALA A 216 9.74 -2.63 7.50
CA ALA A 216 10.93 -3.41 7.21
C ALA A 216 12.10 -3.12 8.16
N HIS A 217 12.17 -1.93 8.75
CA HIS A 217 13.21 -1.60 9.73
C HIS A 217 12.88 -2.14 11.12
N VAL A 218 11.62 -2.49 11.39
CA VAL A 218 11.17 -2.97 12.71
C VAL A 218 10.81 -4.45 12.72
N GLY A 219 10.89 -5.15 11.59
CA GLY A 219 10.62 -6.60 11.54
C GLY A 219 9.13 -6.96 11.62
N MET A 220 8.21 -6.02 11.38
CA MET A 220 6.77 -6.20 11.56
C MET A 220 6.02 -5.70 10.32
N ARG A 221 4.73 -6.00 10.18
CA ARG A 221 3.95 -5.59 8.99
C ARG A 221 2.47 -5.36 9.31
N LYS A 222 1.85 -4.36 8.68
CA LYS A 222 0.38 -4.23 8.71
C LYS A 222 -0.27 -5.36 7.90
N PRO A 223 -1.38 -5.97 8.36
CA PRO A 223 -2.22 -5.53 9.48
C PRO A 223 -1.98 -6.29 10.79
N ASP A 224 -0.80 -6.88 11.01
CA ASP A 224 -0.52 -7.61 12.24
C ASP A 224 -0.57 -6.66 13.45
N GLU A 225 -1.18 -7.10 14.56
CA GLU A 225 -1.49 -6.23 15.70
C GLU A 225 -0.22 -5.61 16.33
N ASP A 226 0.87 -6.37 16.34
CA ASP A 226 2.14 -6.01 16.97
C ASP A 226 2.72 -4.69 16.43
N ILE A 227 2.57 -4.41 15.14
CA ILE A 227 3.11 -3.17 14.56
C ILE A 227 2.32 -1.93 15.02
N TYR A 228 1.03 -2.10 15.31
CA TYR A 228 0.20 -1.02 15.84
C TYR A 228 0.54 -0.77 17.31
N TRP A 229 0.75 -1.82 18.10
CA TRP A 229 1.26 -1.69 19.48
C TRP A 229 2.62 -1.01 19.51
N TYR A 230 3.54 -1.41 18.64
CA TYR A 230 4.85 -0.77 18.51
C TYR A 230 4.72 0.72 18.17
N ALA A 231 3.87 1.08 17.19
CA ALA A 231 3.63 2.48 16.82
C ALA A 231 3.03 3.28 17.99
N ILE A 232 2.09 2.70 18.74
CA ILE A 232 1.52 3.33 19.95
C ILE A 232 2.59 3.58 21.00
N THR A 233 3.46 2.61 21.28
CA THR A 233 4.57 2.79 22.23
C THR A 233 5.49 3.93 21.77
N ARG A 234 5.88 3.95 20.50
CA ARG A 234 6.79 4.97 19.94
C ARG A 234 6.24 6.39 19.99
N VAL A 235 4.92 6.58 19.93
CA VAL A 235 4.30 7.93 20.08
C VAL A 235 4.14 8.37 21.54
N HIS A 236 4.36 7.48 22.51
CA HIS A 236 4.31 7.80 23.94
C HIS A 236 5.69 8.12 24.55
N GLU A 237 6.78 7.75 23.86
CA GLU A 237 8.17 8.06 24.23
C GLU A 237 8.55 9.51 23.93
#